data_AF-A0A7Y5KEJ6-F1
#
_entry.id   AF-A0A7Y5KEJ6-F1
#
_cell.length_a   1.000
_cell.length_b   1.000
_cell.length_c   1.000
_cell.angle_alpha   90.00
_cell.angle_beta   90.00
_cell.angle_gamma   90.00
#
_symmetry.space_group_name_H-M   'P 1'
#
loop_
_entity.id
_entity.type
_entity.pdbx_description
1 polymer ?
#
loop_
_entity_poly.entity_id
_entity_poly.type
_entity_poly.pdbx_seq_one_letter_code
_entity_poly.pdbx_strand_id
1 'polypeptide(L)'
;MKLREVRVKNFRCLVDVSIPIADTTVLIGENNSGKTALLDALKIALPRNQSARGTPFDEYDYHMFKAGDSPLTSEGISIELWFREEKSDEWPEPLSRALNEIIQTDPVKDLDAIGLRLSSRYDALAKELITKWEFLNLEGQTLGGKGGNPSNLSQFLSYVRLFYLSALRDSDDEFSPRSQFWGR
;
A
#
# COMPACT_ATOMS: atom_id res chain seq x y z
N MET A 1 14.80 -3.68 5.28
CA MET A 1 13.73 -2.76 4.83
C MET A 1 12.43 -3.05 5.56
N LYS A 2 11.99 -2.12 6.41
CA LYS A 2 10.76 -2.24 7.22
C LYS A 2 9.79 -1.12 6.87
N LEU A 3 8.49 -1.43 6.86
CA LEU A 3 7.42 -0.42 6.73
C LEU A 3 7.31 0.37 8.03
N ARG A 4 7.37 1.70 7.95
CA ARG A 4 7.37 2.60 9.11
C ARG A 4 6.22 3.57 9.16
N GLU A 5 5.59 3.84 8.04
CA GLU A 5 4.43 4.72 8.00
C GLU A 5 3.52 4.33 6.84
N VAL A 6 2.23 4.38 7.10
CA VAL A 6 1.16 4.14 6.11
C VAL A 6 0.26 5.36 6.12
N ARG A 7 0.06 5.99 4.97
CA ARG A 7 -0.90 7.08 4.82
C ARG A 7 -2.00 6.64 3.88
N VAL A 8 -3.24 6.85 4.28
CA VAL A 8 -4.41 6.48 3.49
C VAL A 8 -5.33 7.68 3.37
N LYS A 9 -5.74 7.98 2.15
CA LYS A 9 -6.73 9.00 1.85
C LYS A 9 -7.86 8.43 1.00
N ASN A 10 -9.08 8.80 1.37
CA ASN A 10 -10.32 8.50 0.67
C ASN A 10 -10.54 7.01 0.36
N PHE A 11 -10.08 6.10 1.23
CA PHE A 11 -10.31 4.66 1.08
C PHE A 11 -11.36 4.17 2.07
N ARG A 12 -12.56 3.84 1.58
CA ARG A 12 -13.72 3.41 2.38
C ARG A 12 -14.03 4.42 3.51
N CYS A 13 -13.79 4.04 4.77
CA CYS A 13 -13.97 4.91 5.95
C CYS A 13 -12.70 5.68 6.35
N LEU A 14 -11.58 5.46 5.68
CA LEU A 14 -10.30 6.14 5.93
C LEU A 14 -10.21 7.39 5.04
N VAL A 15 -10.66 8.54 5.57
CA VAL A 15 -10.70 9.81 4.84
C VAL A 15 -9.30 10.43 4.68
N ASP A 16 -8.59 10.60 5.79
CA ASP A 16 -7.18 11.01 5.80
C ASP A 16 -6.55 10.51 7.10
N VAL A 17 -5.75 9.45 7.01
CA VAL A 17 -5.16 8.79 8.17
C VAL A 17 -3.68 8.54 7.91
N SER A 18 -2.81 8.94 8.84
CA SER A 18 -1.41 8.53 8.88
C SER A 18 -1.16 7.66 10.11
N ILE A 19 -0.58 6.49 9.89
CA ILE A 19 -0.37 5.47 10.92
C ILE A 19 1.11 5.11 10.96
N PRO A 20 1.82 5.39 12.07
CA PRO A 20 3.16 4.88 12.27
C PRO A 20 3.14 3.37 12.50
N ILE A 21 4.10 2.66 11.91
CA ILE A 21 4.23 1.20 12.00
C ILE A 21 5.52 0.85 12.75
N ALA A 22 5.35 0.27 13.93
CA ALA A 22 6.43 -0.34 14.70
C ALA A 22 6.62 -1.81 14.30
N ASP A 23 7.69 -2.45 14.81
CA ASP A 23 7.96 -3.87 14.58
C ASP A 23 6.82 -4.78 15.02
N THR A 24 6.06 -4.34 16.02
CA THR A 24 4.78 -4.93 16.39
C THR A 24 3.77 -3.81 16.57
N THR A 25 2.75 -3.80 15.71
CA THR A 25 1.68 -2.78 15.72
C THR A 25 0.35 -3.45 15.99
N VAL A 26 -0.32 -3.07 17.08
CA VAL A 26 -1.63 -3.61 17.45
C VAL A 26 -2.70 -2.56 17.18
N LEU A 27 -3.65 -2.89 16.31
CA LEU A 27 -4.77 -2.01 15.95
C LEU A 27 -5.98 -2.33 16.83
N ILE A 28 -6.38 -1.39 17.67
CA ILE A 28 -7.53 -1.52 18.58
C ILE A 28 -8.59 -0.47 18.23
N GLY A 29 -9.86 -0.84 18.35
CA GLY A 29 -10.98 0.07 18.15
C GLY A 29 -12.29 -0.68 17.97
N GLU A 30 -13.39 0.03 17.85
CA GLU A 30 -14.73 -0.55 17.64
C GLU A 30 -14.86 -1.28 16.30
N ASN A 31 -15.87 -2.14 16.16
CA ASN A 31 -16.18 -2.72 14.86
C ASN A 31 -16.45 -1.61 13.84
N ASN A 32 -16.03 -1.83 12.60
CA ASN A 32 -16.18 -0.87 11.50
C ASN A 32 -15.38 0.43 11.64
N SER A 33 -14.47 0.54 12.63
CA SER A 33 -13.57 1.69 12.79
C SER A 33 -12.45 1.79 11.74
N GLY A 34 -12.51 1.02 10.64
CA GLY A 34 -11.50 1.03 9.59
C GLY A 34 -10.28 0.13 9.78
N LYS A 35 -10.20 -0.68 10.85
CA LYS A 35 -9.07 -1.63 11.04
C LYS A 35 -8.91 -2.60 9.88
N THR A 36 -9.99 -3.28 9.49
CA THR A 36 -9.98 -4.19 8.34
C THR A 36 -9.72 -3.45 7.05
N ALA A 37 -10.27 -2.23 6.90
CA ALA A 37 -10.03 -1.39 5.71
C ALA A 37 -8.54 -1.05 5.56
N LEU A 38 -7.83 -0.72 6.64
CA LEU A 38 -6.40 -0.47 6.59
C LEU A 38 -5.61 -1.72 6.14
N LEU A 39 -5.96 -2.89 6.67
CA LEU A 39 -5.30 -4.13 6.25
C LEU A 39 -5.58 -4.48 4.79
N ASP A 40 -6.79 -4.20 4.30
CA ASP A 40 -7.15 -4.39 2.89
C ASP A 40 -6.41 -3.39 1.98
N ALA A 41 -6.29 -2.12 2.40
CA ALA A 41 -5.49 -1.11 1.70
C ALA A 41 -4.03 -1.57 1.52
N LEU A 42 -3.43 -2.16 2.56
CA LEU A 42 -2.08 -2.72 2.49
C LEU A 42 -1.96 -3.88 1.49
N LYS A 43 -2.95 -4.78 1.44
CA LYS A 43 -2.96 -5.87 0.46
C LYS A 43 -3.03 -5.36 -0.97
N ILE A 44 -3.87 -4.35 -1.21
CA ILE A 44 -4.06 -3.76 -2.53
C ILE A 44 -2.79 -3.02 -2.97
N ALA A 45 -2.16 -2.28 -2.05
CA ALA A 45 -0.93 -1.55 -2.32
C ALA A 45 0.31 -2.44 -2.56
N LEU A 46 0.35 -3.64 -1.96
CA LEU A 46 1.43 -4.62 -2.09
C LEU A 46 0.96 -5.92 -2.77
N PRO A 47 0.70 -5.90 -4.09
CA PRO A 47 0.17 -7.06 -4.79
C PRO A 47 1.20 -8.20 -4.85
N ARG A 48 0.73 -9.44 -4.65
CA ARG A 48 1.60 -10.64 -4.75
C ARG A 48 2.08 -10.91 -6.17
N ASN A 49 1.24 -10.65 -7.18
CA ASN A 49 1.56 -10.81 -8.60
C ASN A 49 1.08 -9.59 -9.38
N GLN A 50 1.95 -9.00 -10.18
CA GLN A 50 1.64 -7.85 -11.05
C GLN A 50 0.81 -8.21 -12.29
N SER A 51 0.53 -9.50 -12.50
CA SER A 51 -0.16 -9.99 -13.71
C SER A 51 -1.65 -9.63 -13.76
N ALA A 52 -2.22 -9.07 -12.68
CA ALA A 52 -3.59 -8.59 -12.67
C ALA A 52 -3.67 -7.26 -13.43
N ARG A 53 -3.91 -7.34 -14.75
CA ARG A 53 -4.31 -6.18 -15.55
C ARG A 53 -5.72 -5.76 -15.11
N GLY A 54 -5.83 -4.65 -14.37
CA GLY A 54 -7.11 -4.08 -13.93
C GLY A 54 -6.94 -3.08 -12.79
N THR A 55 -8.02 -2.37 -12.47
CA THR A 55 -8.07 -1.56 -11.24
C THR A 55 -8.16 -2.53 -10.05
N PRO A 56 -7.25 -2.46 -9.07
CA PRO A 56 -7.32 -3.33 -7.89
C PRO A 56 -8.41 -2.89 -6.89
N PHE A 57 -9.13 -1.81 -7.22
CA PHE A 57 -10.17 -1.20 -6.42
C PHE A 57 -11.54 -1.46 -7.02
N ASP A 58 -12.49 -1.73 -6.13
CA ASP A 58 -13.91 -1.77 -6.44
C ASP A 58 -14.55 -0.39 -6.23
N GLU A 59 -15.75 -0.14 -6.76
CA GLU A 59 -16.46 1.13 -6.56
C GLU A 59 -16.70 1.42 -5.07
N TYR A 60 -16.90 0.39 -4.26
CA TYR A 60 -17.07 0.47 -2.80
C TYR A 60 -15.83 0.97 -2.06
N ASP A 61 -14.64 0.87 -2.67
CA ASP A 61 -13.40 1.30 -2.03
C ASP A 61 -13.24 2.83 -2.00
N TYR A 62 -13.97 3.55 -2.85
CA TYR A 62 -13.91 5.01 -2.90
C TYR A 62 -14.72 5.61 -1.76
N HIS A 63 -14.11 6.53 -1.02
CA HIS A 63 -14.85 7.34 -0.06
C HIS A 63 -15.84 8.26 -0.79
N MET A 64 -17.11 8.16 -0.41
CA MET A 64 -18.23 8.94 -0.93
C MET A 64 -18.86 9.70 0.24
N PHE A 65 -18.84 11.03 0.18
CA PHE A 65 -19.32 11.87 1.29
C PHE A 65 -20.80 12.25 1.12
N LYS A 66 -21.29 12.35 -0.12
CA LYS A 66 -22.65 12.78 -0.45
C LYS A 66 -23.45 11.68 -1.16
N ALA A 67 -24.76 11.71 -0.95
CA ALA A 67 -25.69 10.91 -1.74
C ALA A 67 -25.62 11.35 -3.21
N GLY A 68 -25.17 10.45 -4.09
CA GLY A 68 -24.94 10.71 -5.51
C GLY A 68 -23.46 10.86 -5.89
N ASP A 69 -22.54 10.80 -4.92
CA ASP A 69 -21.11 10.64 -5.24
C ASP A 69 -20.88 9.31 -5.96
N SER A 70 -19.96 9.32 -6.90
CA SER A 70 -19.50 8.15 -7.62
C SER A 70 -17.97 8.17 -7.66
N PRO A 71 -17.30 7.06 -8.01
CA PRO A 71 -15.85 7.07 -8.23
C PRO A 71 -15.40 8.15 -9.23
N LEU A 72 -16.30 8.61 -10.12
CA LEU A 72 -16.07 9.65 -11.11
C LEU A 72 -16.00 11.06 -10.50
N THR A 73 -16.70 11.30 -9.38
CA THR A 73 -16.78 12.60 -8.70
C THR A 73 -15.94 12.66 -7.43
N SER A 74 -15.38 11.54 -7.00
CA SER A 74 -14.48 11.45 -5.85
C SER A 74 -13.11 12.09 -6.13
N GLU A 75 -12.44 12.55 -5.07
CA GLU A 75 -11.05 13.02 -5.15
C GLU A 75 -10.06 11.89 -5.50
N GLY A 76 -10.53 10.64 -5.47
CA GLY A 76 -9.74 9.44 -5.73
C GLY A 76 -9.08 8.91 -4.47
N ILE A 77 -8.55 7.70 -4.56
CA ILE A 77 -7.87 6.98 -3.48
C ILE A 77 -6.38 7.28 -3.54
N SER A 78 -5.75 7.46 -2.38
CA SER A 78 -4.28 7.49 -2.25
C SER A 78 -3.84 6.65 -1.06
N ILE A 79 -2.98 5.66 -1.31
CA ILE A 79 -2.35 4.84 -0.27
C ILE A 79 -0.85 4.99 -0.42
N GLU A 80 -0.19 5.55 0.59
CA GLU A 80 1.26 5.71 0.64
C GLU A 80 1.86 4.78 1.67
N LEU A 81 2.93 4.09 1.26
CA LEU A 81 3.72 3.20 2.10
C LEU A 81 5.14 3.74 2.17
N TRP A 82 5.62 3.93 3.39
CA TRP A 82 6.95 4.47 3.65
C TRP A 82 7.81 3.44 4.35
N PHE A 83 8.81 2.95 3.63
CA PHE A 83 9.83 2.07 4.15
C PHE A 83 11.03 2.91 4.54
N ARG A 84 11.59 2.68 5.73
CA ARG A 84 12.71 3.48 6.24
C ARG A 84 13.72 2.59 6.97
N GLU A 85 14.98 2.99 6.91
CA GLU A 85 16.01 2.51 7.81
C GLU A 85 15.85 3.06 9.24
N GLU A 86 16.34 2.29 10.20
CA GLU A 86 16.48 2.72 11.60
C GLU A 86 17.92 3.12 11.92
N LYS A 87 18.88 2.61 11.15
CA LYS A 87 20.31 2.86 11.28
C LYS A 87 20.89 3.05 9.89
N SER A 88 21.87 3.96 9.77
CA SER A 88 22.63 4.13 8.53
C SER A 88 23.25 2.79 8.12
N ASP A 89 23.21 2.50 6.82
CA ASP A 89 23.68 1.26 6.20
C ASP A 89 23.02 -0.02 6.74
N GLU A 90 21.75 0.03 7.18
CA GLU A 90 21.01 -1.15 7.63
C GLU A 90 20.64 -2.08 6.48
N TRP A 91 20.32 -1.52 5.31
CA TRP A 91 19.90 -2.28 4.16
C TRP A 91 21.08 -2.98 3.46
N PRO A 92 20.97 -4.29 3.15
CA PRO A 92 22.05 -5.01 2.50
C PRO A 92 22.43 -4.41 1.15
N GLU A 93 23.73 -4.32 0.83
CA GLU A 93 24.22 -3.78 -0.44
C GLU A 93 23.51 -4.31 -1.70
N PRO A 94 23.17 -5.61 -1.83
CA PRO A 94 22.44 -6.09 -3.00
C PRO A 94 21.06 -5.42 -3.17
N LEU A 95 20.37 -5.13 -2.07
CA LEU A 95 19.09 -4.42 -2.07
C LEU A 95 19.32 -2.95 -2.44
N SER A 96 20.27 -2.29 -1.78
CA SER A 96 20.54 -0.86 -2.01
C SER A 96 20.99 -0.60 -3.46
N ARG A 97 21.80 -1.49 -4.03
CA ARG A 97 22.17 -1.44 -5.45
C ARG A 97 20.99 -1.71 -6.38
N ALA A 98 20.15 -2.68 -6.04
CA ALA A 98 18.99 -3.04 -6.86
C ALA A 98 17.94 -1.92 -6.91
N LEU A 99 17.73 -1.21 -5.80
CA LEU A 99 16.68 -0.20 -5.66
C LEU A 99 17.23 1.23 -5.67
N ASN A 100 18.47 1.44 -6.09
CA ASN A 100 19.16 2.74 -6.04
C ASN A 100 18.39 3.88 -6.72
N GLU A 101 17.63 3.59 -7.79
CA GLU A 101 16.85 4.58 -8.53
C GLU A 101 15.60 5.07 -7.78
N ILE A 102 15.18 4.37 -6.71
CA ILE A 102 13.99 4.69 -5.90
C ILE A 102 14.30 4.98 -4.43
N ILE A 103 15.52 4.68 -3.98
CA ILE A 103 15.99 5.00 -2.64
C ILE A 103 16.21 6.51 -2.51
N GLN A 104 15.80 7.06 -1.37
CA GLN A 104 15.97 8.46 -1.02
C GLN A 104 16.65 8.54 0.34
N THR A 105 17.85 9.10 0.38
CA THR A 105 18.63 9.25 1.61
C THR A 105 18.33 10.60 2.26
N ASP A 106 17.96 10.59 3.54
CA ASP A 106 17.78 11.82 4.32
C ASP A 106 19.16 12.50 4.51
N PRO A 107 19.37 13.74 4.02
CA PRO A 107 20.68 14.39 4.04
C PRO A 107 21.17 14.76 5.46
N VAL A 108 20.28 14.76 6.45
CA VAL A 108 20.61 15.10 7.84
C VAL A 108 20.81 13.84 8.67
N LYS A 109 19.94 12.84 8.46
CA LYS A 109 19.94 11.61 9.28
C LYS A 109 20.77 10.49 8.69
N ASP A 110 21.13 10.58 7.42
CA ASP A 110 21.81 9.52 6.67
C ASP A 110 21.04 8.19 6.77
N LEU A 111 19.73 8.27 6.59
CA LEU A 111 18.83 7.12 6.63
C LEU A 111 18.12 7.00 5.28
N ASP A 112 18.16 5.80 4.71
CA ASP A 112 17.45 5.53 3.48
C ASP A 112 15.95 5.35 3.70
N ALA A 113 15.18 5.84 2.73
CA ALA A 113 13.75 5.69 2.66
C ALA A 113 13.27 5.38 1.25
N ILE A 114 12.19 4.62 1.15
CA ILE A 114 11.45 4.40 -0.09
C ILE A 114 9.99 4.72 0.20
N GLY A 115 9.44 5.71 -0.51
CA GLY A 115 8.02 6.01 -0.53
C GLY A 115 7.37 5.39 -1.76
N LEU A 116 6.27 4.67 -1.58
CA LEU A 116 5.45 4.12 -2.66
C LEU A 116 4.01 4.64 -2.51
N ARG A 117 3.48 5.28 -3.54
CA ARG A 117 2.07 5.69 -3.62
C ARG A 117 1.33 4.82 -4.61
N LEU A 118 0.23 4.22 -4.16
CA LEU A 118 -0.83 3.72 -5.02
C LEU A 118 -1.94 4.77 -5.07
N SER A 119 -2.22 5.29 -6.26
CA SER A 119 -3.32 6.22 -6.49
C SER A 119 -4.34 5.64 -7.47
N SER A 120 -5.62 5.98 -7.27
CA SER A 120 -6.68 5.67 -8.24
C SER A 120 -7.64 6.83 -8.34
N ARG A 121 -7.76 7.41 -9.54
CA ARG A 121 -8.58 8.60 -9.78
C ARG A 121 -9.19 8.54 -11.18
N TYR A 122 -10.41 9.06 -11.28
CA TYR A 122 -11.06 9.23 -12.57
C TYR A 122 -10.38 10.31 -13.41
N ASP A 123 -10.01 9.95 -14.64
CA ASP A 123 -9.50 10.89 -15.63
C ASP A 123 -10.62 11.23 -16.62
N ALA A 124 -11.06 12.49 -16.61
CA ALA A 124 -12.15 12.96 -17.47
C ALA A 124 -11.80 12.96 -18.96
N LEU A 125 -10.51 13.02 -19.31
CA LEU A 125 -10.04 12.97 -20.70
C LEU A 125 -10.04 11.53 -21.22
N ALA A 126 -9.50 10.60 -20.43
CA ALA A 126 -9.46 9.18 -20.77
C ALA A 126 -10.83 8.49 -20.57
N LYS A 127 -11.73 9.11 -19.79
CA LYS A 127 -13.04 8.57 -19.37
C LYS A 127 -12.95 7.22 -18.66
N GLU A 128 -11.89 7.01 -17.91
CA GLU A 128 -11.64 5.78 -17.15
C GLU A 128 -11.00 6.09 -15.78
N LEU A 129 -11.10 5.12 -14.87
CA LEU A 129 -10.37 5.16 -13.60
C LEU A 129 -8.92 4.74 -13.85
N ILE A 130 -8.00 5.67 -13.67
CA ILE A 130 -6.58 5.42 -13.85
C ILE A 130 -5.97 5.08 -12.50
N THR A 131 -5.38 3.90 -12.40
CA THR A 131 -4.63 3.45 -11.22
C THR A 131 -3.14 3.46 -11.52
N LYS A 132 -2.34 4.03 -10.61
CA LYS A 132 -0.88 4.14 -10.76
C LYS A 132 -0.16 3.80 -9.46
N TRP A 133 1.00 3.16 -9.62
CA TRP A 133 2.01 3.03 -8.57
C TRP A 133 3.15 3.98 -8.92
N GLU A 134 3.49 4.86 -7.99
CA GLU A 134 4.50 5.88 -8.17
C GLU A 134 5.42 5.91 -6.95
N PHE A 135 6.74 5.91 -7.17
CA PHE A 135 7.69 6.12 -6.09
C PHE A 135 7.78 7.60 -5.74
N LEU A 136 8.08 7.90 -4.47
CA LEU A 136 8.08 9.26 -3.93
C LEU A 136 9.47 9.68 -3.45
N ASN A 137 9.80 10.97 -3.59
CA ASN A 137 10.87 11.62 -2.85
C ASN A 137 10.48 11.86 -1.39
N LEU A 138 11.40 12.32 -0.54
CA LEU A 138 11.14 12.56 0.90
C LEU A 138 10.04 13.60 1.16
N GLU A 139 9.80 14.51 0.22
CA GLU A 139 8.74 15.52 0.26
C GLU A 139 7.36 14.99 -0.20
N GLY A 140 7.28 13.73 -0.64
CA GLY A 140 6.04 13.10 -1.10
C GLY A 140 5.65 13.43 -2.55
N GLN A 141 6.58 13.94 -3.35
CA GLN A 141 6.42 14.17 -4.79
C GLN A 141 6.86 12.93 -5.57
N THR A 142 6.26 12.70 -6.73
CA THR A 142 6.55 11.54 -7.59
C THR A 142 7.96 11.61 -8.18
N LEU A 143 8.72 10.52 -8.11
CA LEU A 143 10.02 10.40 -8.75
C LEU A 143 9.89 10.38 -10.27
N GLY A 144 10.64 11.26 -10.94
CA GLY A 144 10.73 11.32 -12.40
C GLY A 144 11.89 10.49 -12.96
N GLY A 145 12.02 10.50 -14.30
CA GLY A 145 13.15 9.90 -15.00
C GLY A 145 13.29 8.39 -14.73
N LYS A 146 14.46 7.96 -14.26
CA LYS A 146 14.74 6.55 -13.97
C LYS A 146 13.96 6.00 -12.77
N GLY A 147 13.66 6.82 -11.76
CA GLY A 147 12.88 6.41 -10.58
C GLY A 147 11.42 6.10 -10.93
N GLY A 148 10.88 6.74 -11.96
CA GLY A 148 9.52 6.50 -12.48
C GLY A 148 9.40 5.30 -13.44
N ASN A 149 10.46 4.51 -13.63
CA ASN A 149 10.41 3.35 -14.52
C ASN A 149 9.50 2.24 -13.93
N PRO A 150 8.50 1.73 -14.68
CA PRO A 150 7.63 0.65 -14.21
C PRO A 150 8.38 -0.61 -13.75
N SER A 151 9.58 -0.89 -14.26
CA SER A 151 10.39 -2.02 -13.80
C SER A 151 10.83 -1.91 -12.33
N ASN A 152 10.91 -0.69 -11.78
CA ASN A 152 11.31 -0.49 -10.40
C ASN A 152 10.27 -1.06 -9.43
N LEU A 153 8.98 -1.00 -9.79
CA LEU A 153 7.92 -1.61 -8.99
C LEU A 153 8.10 -3.11 -8.91
N SER A 154 8.42 -3.76 -10.03
CA SER A 154 8.57 -5.21 -10.06
C SER A 154 9.78 -5.69 -9.26
N GLN A 155 10.87 -4.94 -9.36
CA GLN A 155 12.07 -5.19 -8.58
C GLN A 155 11.83 -4.93 -7.09
N PHE A 156 11.17 -3.83 -6.73
CA PHE A 156 10.81 -3.51 -5.34
C PHE A 156 9.93 -4.60 -4.72
N LEU A 157 8.89 -5.05 -5.41
CA LEU A 157 7.98 -6.10 -4.93
C LEU A 157 8.69 -7.46 -4.75
N SER A 158 9.86 -7.68 -5.38
CA SER A 158 10.66 -8.90 -5.11
C SER A 158 11.31 -8.89 -3.72
N TYR A 159 11.54 -7.71 -3.15
CA TYR A 159 12.12 -7.53 -1.81
C TYR A 159 11.07 -7.37 -0.71
N VAL A 160 9.83 -7.03 -1.05
CA VAL A 160 8.73 -6.86 -0.09
C VAL A 160 7.80 -8.06 -0.14
N ARG A 161 7.54 -8.69 1.01
CA ARG A 161 6.57 -9.78 1.13
C ARG A 161 5.50 -9.42 2.15
N LEU A 162 4.24 -9.47 1.71
CA LEU A 162 3.08 -9.35 2.59
C LEU A 162 2.46 -10.73 2.84
N PHE A 163 2.46 -11.14 4.10
CA PHE A 163 1.70 -12.27 4.59
C PHE A 163 0.45 -11.75 5.28
N TYR A 164 -0.70 -12.22 4.82
CA TYR A 164 -1.98 -11.86 5.42
C TYR A 164 -2.64 -13.10 5.98
N LEU A 165 -3.06 -13.01 7.22
CA LEU A 165 -3.89 -14.00 7.88
C LEU A 165 -5.25 -13.36 8.14
N SER A 166 -6.31 -13.94 7.58
CA SER A 166 -7.67 -13.54 7.90
C SER A 166 -7.96 -13.86 9.37
N ALA A 167 -8.88 -13.10 9.97
CA ALA A 167 -9.35 -13.43 11.30
C ALA A 167 -10.07 -14.80 11.25
N LEU A 168 -9.51 -15.79 11.94
CA LEU A 168 -10.15 -17.08 12.17
C LEU A 168 -11.28 -16.84 13.18
N ARG A 169 -12.48 -16.56 12.69
CA ARG A 169 -13.63 -16.17 13.53
C ARG A 169 -14.55 -17.33 13.85
N ASP A 170 -14.61 -18.33 12.98
CA ASP A 170 -15.48 -19.48 13.13
C ASP A 170 -14.65 -20.76 13.10
N SER A 171 -14.58 -21.45 14.25
CA SER A 171 -13.81 -22.69 14.36
C SER A 171 -14.41 -23.81 13.51
N ASP A 172 -15.73 -23.83 13.32
CA ASP A 172 -16.40 -24.94 12.63
C ASP A 172 -16.14 -24.87 11.12
N ASP A 173 -16.12 -23.68 10.54
CA ASP A 173 -15.77 -23.48 9.13
C ASP A 173 -14.25 -23.62 8.89
N GLU A 174 -13.43 -23.00 9.74
CA GLU A 174 -11.97 -22.89 9.53
C GLU A 174 -11.19 -24.17 9.84
N PHE A 175 -11.72 -25.05 10.70
CA PHE A 175 -11.15 -26.37 11.00
C PHE A 175 -11.96 -27.53 10.39
N SER A 176 -12.91 -27.24 9.50
CA SER A 176 -13.66 -28.29 8.81
C SER A 176 -12.75 -29.19 7.95
N PRO A 177 -13.15 -30.43 7.66
CA PRO A 177 -12.44 -31.30 6.71
C PRO A 177 -12.36 -30.73 5.28
N ARG A 178 -13.08 -29.64 4.98
CA ARG A 178 -13.07 -28.92 3.70
C ARG A 178 -12.29 -27.60 3.77
N SER A 179 -11.70 -27.27 4.92
CA SER A 179 -11.02 -25.99 5.09
C SER A 179 -9.76 -25.90 4.25
N GLN A 180 -9.47 -24.70 3.76
CA GLN A 180 -8.35 -24.43 2.86
C GLN A 180 -6.98 -24.63 3.53
N PHE A 181 -6.94 -24.63 4.87
CA PHE A 181 -5.72 -24.73 5.66
C PHE A 181 -5.52 -26.10 6.33
N TRP A 182 -6.59 -26.86 6.57
CA TRP A 182 -6.56 -28.13 7.32
C TRP A 182 -7.20 -29.32 6.60
N GLY A 183 -7.98 -29.09 5.55
CA GLY A 183 -8.73 -30.10 4.81
C GLY A 183 -7.99 -30.76 3.63
N ARG A 184 -6.66 -30.79 3.64
CA ARG A 184 -5.83 -31.55 2.68
C ARG A 184 -4.71 -32.31 3.35
#